data_AF-A0AB39B8M0-F1
#
_entry.id   AF-A0AB39B8M0-F1
#
_cell.length_a   1.000
_cell.length_b   1.000
_cell.length_c   1.000
_cell.angle_alpha   90.00
_cell.angle_beta   90.00
_cell.angle_gamma   90.00
#
_symmetry.space_group_name_H-M   'P 1'
#
loop_
_entity.id
_entity.type
_entity.pdbx_description
1 polymer ?
#
loop_
_entity_poly.entity_id
_entity_poly.type
_entity_poly.pdbx_seq_one_letter_code
_entity_poly.pdbx_strand_id
1 'polypeptide(L)'
;MNASVPTRTPCPPGACDCGRETLQDTRILLLTRQEEKRLLERLENLQSLADLEHMQRKLYENLGIRLQISPSDNEVRTMRGFTIQLEALPGLCRKTRQSIPAAIRRALERQPEIAYRLLDAQDLLRDA
;
A
#
# COMPACT_ATOMS: atom_id res chain seq x y z
N MET A 1 19.92 21.74 -19.61
CA MET A 1 20.13 20.34 -19.17
C MET A 1 18.82 19.83 -18.62
N ASN A 2 17.97 19.22 -19.46
CA ASN A 2 16.71 18.64 -19.01
C ASN A 2 17.02 17.32 -18.33
N ALA A 3 17.13 17.34 -17.00
CA ALA A 3 17.10 16.11 -16.21
C ALA A 3 15.71 15.48 -16.43
N SER A 4 15.62 14.60 -17.42
CA SER A 4 14.43 13.78 -17.68
C SER A 4 14.18 12.95 -16.43
N VAL A 5 13.29 13.43 -15.59
CA VAL A 5 12.80 12.74 -14.40
C VAL A 5 12.41 11.33 -14.85
N PRO A 6 13.00 10.26 -14.29
CA PRO A 6 12.72 8.91 -14.74
C PRO A 6 11.27 8.57 -14.41
N THR A 7 10.39 8.84 -15.37
CA THR A 7 8.98 8.49 -15.27
C THR A 7 8.84 7.02 -15.62
N ARG A 8 7.88 6.38 -14.96
CA ARG A 8 7.56 4.98 -15.11
C ARG A 8 7.40 4.60 -16.58
N THR A 9 8.13 3.55 -16.99
CA THR A 9 7.98 2.93 -18.32
C THR A 9 6.50 2.69 -18.58
N PRO A 10 5.95 3.16 -19.71
CA PRO A 10 4.53 2.99 -20.02
C PRO A 10 4.15 1.51 -19.92
N CYS A 11 2.97 1.25 -19.35
CA CYS A 11 2.47 -0.11 -19.27
C CYS A 11 2.24 -0.63 -20.69
N PRO A 12 2.67 -1.87 -21.02
CA PRO A 12 2.40 -2.43 -22.33
C PRO A 12 0.88 -2.51 -22.60
N PRO A 13 0.45 -2.33 -23.85
CA PRO A 13 -0.98 -2.32 -24.20
C PRO A 13 -1.64 -3.63 -23.75
N GLY A 14 -2.76 -3.53 -23.03
CA GLY A 14 -3.50 -4.67 -22.48
C GLY A 14 -2.97 -5.26 -21.16
N ALA A 15 -1.80 -4.84 -20.67
CA ALA A 15 -1.23 -5.36 -19.42
C ALA A 15 -1.71 -4.63 -18.16
N CYS A 16 -2.26 -3.42 -18.31
CA CYS A 16 -2.69 -2.65 -17.16
C CYS A 16 -3.88 -1.73 -17.46
N ASP A 17 -4.96 -1.91 -16.69
CA ASP A 17 -6.16 -1.07 -16.67
C ASP A 17 -5.96 0.18 -15.78
N CYS A 18 -4.74 0.71 -15.71
CA CYS A 18 -4.43 1.79 -14.79
C CYS A 18 -5.05 3.13 -15.21
N GLY A 19 -5.71 3.26 -16.36
CA GLY A 19 -6.32 4.53 -16.78
C GLY A 19 -5.30 5.68 -16.84
N ARG A 20 -4.10 5.43 -17.41
CA ARG A 20 -3.04 6.45 -17.49
C ARG A 20 -3.49 7.71 -18.22
N GLU A 21 -4.45 7.59 -19.12
CA GLU A 21 -5.06 8.68 -19.87
C GLU A 21 -6.01 9.56 -19.06
N THR A 22 -6.65 9.02 -18.01
CA THR A 22 -7.59 9.75 -17.13
C THR A 22 -6.90 10.32 -15.89
N LEU A 23 -5.57 10.28 -15.87
CA LEU A 23 -4.75 10.62 -14.73
C LEU A 23 -4.73 12.14 -14.50
N GLN A 24 -5.28 12.59 -13.38
CA GLN A 24 -5.16 14.00 -12.96
C GLN A 24 -3.85 14.25 -12.21
N ASP A 25 -3.38 13.28 -11.42
CA ASP A 25 -2.14 13.39 -10.62
C ASP A 25 -0.97 12.66 -11.29
N THR A 26 0.01 13.41 -11.79
CA THR A 26 1.23 12.85 -12.42
C THR A 26 2.22 12.26 -11.43
N ARG A 27 2.00 12.43 -10.11
CA ARG A 27 2.89 11.90 -9.05
C ARG A 27 3.03 10.38 -9.11
N ILE A 28 1.95 9.67 -9.42
CA ILE A 28 1.96 8.20 -9.56
C ILE A 28 2.83 7.73 -10.74
N LEU A 29 3.13 8.62 -11.71
CA LEU A 29 4.07 8.32 -12.80
C LEU A 29 5.52 8.25 -12.30
N LEU A 30 5.83 8.77 -11.10
CA LEU A 30 7.16 8.64 -10.48
C LEU A 30 7.37 7.24 -9.86
N LEU A 31 6.30 6.44 -9.71
CA LEU A 31 6.40 5.08 -9.20
C LEU A 31 7.04 4.14 -10.24
N THR A 32 8.36 4.16 -10.29
CA THR A 32 9.15 3.26 -11.12
C THR A 32 9.10 1.82 -10.59
N ARG A 33 9.51 0.85 -11.42
CA ARG A 33 9.63 -0.56 -10.97
C ARG A 33 10.60 -0.72 -9.79
N GLN A 34 11.64 0.11 -9.72
CA GLN A 34 12.61 0.07 -8.62
C GLN A 34 12.00 0.60 -7.32
N GLU A 35 11.26 1.73 -7.40
CA GLU A 35 10.51 2.28 -6.28
C GLU A 35 9.47 1.29 -5.76
N GLU A 36 8.71 0.66 -6.66
CA GLU A 36 7.75 -0.40 -6.28
C GLU A 36 8.45 -1.55 -5.55
N LYS A 37 9.58 -2.04 -6.05
CA LYS A 37 10.31 -3.13 -5.39
C LYS A 37 10.81 -2.70 -4.00
N ARG A 38 11.43 -1.52 -3.89
CA ARG A 38 11.89 -0.96 -2.60
C ARG A 38 10.73 -0.79 -1.61
N LEU A 39 9.59 -0.31 -2.09
CA LEU A 39 8.38 -0.16 -1.29
C LEU A 39 7.91 -1.51 -0.75
N LEU A 40 7.84 -2.54 -1.60
CA LEU A 40 7.43 -3.88 -1.19
C LEU A 40 8.42 -4.47 -0.17
N GLU A 41 9.73 -4.38 -0.43
CA GLU A 41 10.74 -4.86 0.51
C GLU A 41 10.66 -4.14 1.87
N ARG A 42 10.39 -2.83 1.86
CA ARG A 42 10.18 -2.03 3.08
C ARG A 42 8.92 -2.46 3.82
N LEU A 43 7.81 -2.63 3.11
CA LEU A 43 6.54 -3.11 3.67
C LEU A 43 6.67 -4.54 4.22
N GLU A 44 7.49 -5.40 3.62
CA GLU A 44 7.73 -6.77 4.11
C GLU A 44 8.62 -6.82 5.37
N ASN A 45 9.38 -5.76 5.66
CA ASN A 45 10.29 -5.65 6.81
C ASN A 45 9.80 -4.63 7.86
N LEU A 46 8.49 -4.38 7.93
CA LEU A 46 7.91 -3.53 8.98
C LEU A 46 8.16 -4.15 10.35
N GLN A 47 8.68 -3.35 11.27
CA GLN A 47 8.99 -3.80 12.64
C GLN A 47 7.96 -3.32 13.67
N SER A 48 7.15 -2.31 13.34
CA SER A 48 6.22 -1.69 14.28
C SER A 48 5.05 -1.04 13.57
N LEU A 49 3.94 -0.86 14.29
CA LEU A 49 2.76 -0.15 13.79
C LEU A 49 3.09 1.25 13.29
N ALA A 50 3.93 1.99 14.03
CA ALA A 50 4.37 3.33 13.62
C ALA A 50 5.08 3.34 12.26
N ASP A 51 5.85 2.30 11.91
CA ASP A 51 6.52 2.20 10.60
C ASP A 51 5.48 1.97 9.49
N LEU A 52 4.48 1.12 9.75
CA LEU A 52 3.35 0.91 8.85
C LEU A 52 2.56 2.21 8.62
N GLU A 53 2.23 2.95 9.67
CA GLU A 53 1.56 4.25 9.58
C GLU A 53 2.40 5.29 8.84
N HIS A 54 3.70 5.35 9.12
CA HIS A 54 4.62 6.24 8.42
C HIS A 54 4.66 5.93 6.92
N MET A 55 4.71 4.65 6.55
CA MET A 55 4.69 4.20 5.16
C MET A 55 3.37 4.53 4.47
N GLN A 56 2.23 4.33 5.13
CA GLN A 56 0.92 4.73 4.60
C GLN A 56 0.85 6.23 4.31
N ARG A 57 1.33 7.06 5.24
CA ARG A 57 1.37 8.51 5.07
C ARG A 57 2.31 8.93 3.93
N LYS A 58 3.52 8.35 3.87
CA LYS A 58 4.46 8.58 2.77
C LYS A 58 3.86 8.19 1.42
N LEU A 59 3.15 7.06 1.32
CA LEU A 59 2.48 6.64 0.10
C LEU A 59 1.41 7.64 -0.34
N TYR A 60 0.64 8.15 0.59
CA TYR A 60 -0.34 9.19 0.31
C TYR A 60 0.31 10.51 -0.12
N GLU A 61 1.34 10.98 0.58
CA GLU A 61 2.01 12.24 0.26
C GLU A 61 2.79 12.19 -1.07
N ASN A 62 3.51 11.10 -1.32
CA ASN A 62 4.34 10.95 -2.53
C ASN A 62 3.53 10.52 -3.75
N LEU A 63 2.55 9.62 -3.59
CA LEU A 63 1.86 8.97 -4.71
C LEU A 63 0.34 9.20 -4.71
N GLY A 64 -0.24 9.75 -3.64
CA GLY A 64 -1.69 9.88 -3.48
C GLY A 64 -2.41 8.56 -3.16
N ILE A 65 -1.67 7.47 -2.91
CA ILE A 65 -2.27 6.16 -2.64
C ILE A 65 -2.74 6.13 -1.20
N ARG A 66 -4.05 5.88 -1.00
CA ARG A 66 -4.60 5.62 0.31
C ARG A 66 -4.76 4.13 0.54
N LEU A 67 -4.14 3.67 1.61
CA LEU A 67 -4.27 2.31 2.09
C LEU A 67 -5.19 2.34 3.31
N GLN A 68 -6.19 1.48 3.31
CA GLN A 68 -7.02 1.21 4.47
C GLN A 68 -6.76 -0.21 4.95
N ILE A 69 -6.53 -0.35 6.24
CA ILE A 69 -6.44 -1.64 6.92
C ILE A 69 -7.52 -1.64 7.99
N SER A 70 -8.34 -2.68 8.01
CA SER A 70 -9.43 -2.81 8.98
C SER A 70 -9.53 -4.28 9.44
N PRO A 71 -9.76 -4.54 10.74
CA PRO A 71 -10.02 -5.88 11.21
C PRO A 71 -11.35 -6.36 10.63
N SER A 72 -11.35 -7.59 10.11
CA SER A 72 -12.52 -8.27 9.62
C SER A 72 -13.26 -8.89 10.80
N ASP A 73 -14.53 -8.52 10.94
CA ASP A 73 -15.44 -8.97 12.01
C ASP A 73 -15.52 -10.51 12.13
N ASN A 74 -15.32 -11.21 11.00
CA ASN A 74 -15.64 -12.62 10.88
C ASN A 74 -14.59 -13.60 11.45
N GLU A 75 -13.34 -13.17 11.71
CA GLU A 75 -12.29 -14.09 12.17
C GLU A 75 -11.07 -13.40 12.80
N VAL A 76 -11.25 -12.60 13.85
CA VAL A 76 -10.14 -11.98 14.60
C VAL A 76 -9.28 -12.95 15.42
N ARG A 77 -9.46 -14.28 15.26
CA ARG A 77 -8.64 -15.32 15.93
C ARG A 77 -7.46 -15.81 15.10
N THR A 78 -7.36 -15.46 13.83
CA THR A 78 -6.24 -15.84 12.96
C THR A 78 -5.60 -14.60 12.33
N MET A 79 -4.31 -14.67 12.01
CA MET A 79 -3.54 -13.59 11.34
C MET A 79 -4.13 -13.11 10.00
N ARG A 80 -5.18 -13.77 9.50
CA ARG A 80 -5.90 -13.46 8.26
C ARG A 80 -7.11 -12.54 8.47
N GLY A 81 -7.42 -12.19 9.71
CA GLY A 81 -8.53 -11.32 10.06
C GLY A 81 -8.36 -9.84 9.71
N PHE A 82 -7.50 -9.45 8.78
CA PHE A 82 -7.36 -8.05 8.35
C PHE A 82 -7.75 -7.87 6.89
N THR A 83 -8.73 -7.00 6.67
CA THR A 83 -9.07 -6.47 5.35
C THR A 83 -8.12 -5.33 5.02
N ILE A 84 -7.31 -5.51 3.98
CA ILE A 84 -6.42 -4.48 3.44
C ILE A 84 -6.99 -4.06 2.08
N GLN A 85 -7.47 -2.82 2.00
CA GLN A 85 -8.06 -2.22 0.81
C GLN A 85 -7.24 -1.01 0.37
N LEU A 86 -7.12 -0.84 -0.94
CA LEU A 86 -6.50 0.35 -1.54
C LEU A 86 -7.62 1.18 -2.15
N GLU A 87 -7.64 2.48 -1.89
CA GLU A 87 -8.59 3.35 -2.59
C GLU A 87 -8.32 3.34 -4.10
N ALA A 88 -9.40 3.47 -4.86
CA ALA A 88 -9.37 3.41 -6.32
C ALA A 88 -8.68 4.66 -6.89
N LEU A 89 -7.36 4.59 -7.05
CA LEU A 89 -6.58 5.65 -7.68
C LEU A 89 -6.30 5.34 -9.17
N PRO A 90 -6.69 6.21 -10.12
CA PRO A 90 -6.22 6.11 -11.49
C PRO A 90 -4.69 6.25 -11.51
N GLY A 91 -4.03 5.45 -12.35
CA GLY A 91 -2.57 5.35 -12.50
C GLY A 91 -1.90 4.22 -11.73
N LEU A 92 -2.59 3.65 -10.74
CA LEU A 92 -2.05 2.56 -9.95
C LEU A 92 -2.15 1.24 -10.73
N CYS A 93 -1.03 0.53 -10.88
CA CYS A 93 -1.06 -0.72 -11.64
C CYS A 93 -1.81 -1.81 -10.90
N ARG A 94 -2.51 -2.66 -11.66
CA ARG A 94 -3.15 -3.88 -11.12
C ARG A 94 -2.18 -4.74 -10.31
N LYS A 95 -0.92 -4.83 -10.75
CA LYS A 95 0.16 -5.51 -10.02
C LYS A 95 0.42 -4.86 -8.67
N THR A 96 0.69 -3.55 -8.64
CA THR A 96 0.93 -2.78 -7.41
C THR A 96 -0.24 -2.90 -6.42
N ARG A 97 -1.48 -2.81 -6.93
CA ARG A 97 -2.72 -2.99 -6.15
C ARG A 97 -2.81 -4.34 -5.44
N GLN A 98 -2.20 -5.38 -5.98
CA GLN A 98 -2.17 -6.72 -5.38
C GLN A 98 -0.89 -6.99 -4.58
N SER A 99 0.24 -6.42 -4.99
CA SER A 99 1.52 -6.63 -4.31
C SER A 99 1.61 -5.91 -2.98
N ILE A 100 1.09 -4.68 -2.86
CA ILE A 100 1.06 -3.94 -1.58
C ILE A 100 0.32 -4.72 -0.49
N PRO A 101 -0.94 -5.17 -0.66
CA PRO A 101 -1.63 -5.92 0.38
C PRO A 101 -0.96 -7.27 0.65
N ALA A 102 -0.36 -7.91 -0.36
CA ALA A 102 0.40 -9.14 -0.15
C ALA A 102 1.65 -8.93 0.72
N ALA A 103 2.39 -7.83 0.51
CA ALA A 103 3.57 -7.47 1.31
C ALA A 103 3.20 -7.18 2.78
N ILE A 104 2.13 -6.43 3.00
CA ILE A 104 1.63 -6.12 4.34
C ILE A 104 1.19 -7.40 5.06
N ARG A 105 0.46 -8.30 4.37
CA ARG A 105 0.08 -9.61 4.95
C ARG A 105 1.31 -10.39 5.42
N ARG A 106 2.36 -10.47 4.59
CA ARG A 106 3.62 -11.12 4.97
C ARG A 106 4.28 -10.46 6.18
N ALA A 107 4.23 -9.13 6.26
CA ALA A 107 4.77 -8.40 7.39
C ALA A 107 4.01 -8.67 8.70
N LEU A 108 2.67 -8.71 8.63
CA LEU A 108 1.82 -9.08 9.77
C LEU A 108 2.04 -10.54 10.19
N GLU A 109 2.22 -11.46 9.24
CA GLU A 109 2.57 -12.86 9.52
C GLU A 109 3.94 -13.00 10.18
N ARG A 110 4.93 -12.18 9.78
CA ARG A 110 6.27 -12.15 10.37
C ARG A 110 6.30 -11.47 11.73
N GLN A 111 5.54 -10.39 11.90
CA GLN A 111 5.50 -9.57 13.09
C GLN A 111 4.06 -9.48 13.65
N PRO A 112 3.65 -10.48 14.46
CA PRO A 112 2.34 -10.51 15.12
C PRO A 112 2.02 -9.24 15.91
N GLU A 113 3.04 -8.63 16.51
CA GLU A 113 2.87 -7.46 17.38
C GLU A 113 2.24 -6.28 16.64
N ILE A 114 2.51 -6.12 15.34
CA ILE A 114 1.88 -5.06 14.54
C ILE A 114 0.38 -5.30 14.43
N ALA A 115 -0.03 -6.55 14.20
CA ALA A 115 -1.44 -6.93 14.13
C ALA A 115 -2.15 -6.68 15.47
N TYR A 116 -1.56 -7.09 16.59
CA TYR A 116 -2.12 -6.83 17.92
C TYR A 116 -2.27 -5.33 18.20
N ARG A 117 -1.25 -4.52 17.88
CA ARG A 117 -1.29 -3.07 18.07
C ARG A 117 -2.29 -2.39 17.15
N LEU A 118 -2.46 -2.88 15.92
CA LEU A 118 -3.46 -2.38 14.99
C LEU A 118 -4.89 -2.68 15.48
N LEU A 119 -5.11 -3.88 16.03
CA LEU A 119 -6.38 -4.26 16.66
C LEU A 119 -6.67 -3.33 17.85
N ASP A 120 -5.73 -3.21 18.77
CA ASP A 120 -5.80 -2.32 19.95
C ASP A 120 -6.11 -0.86 19.54
N ALA A 121 -5.42 -0.33 18.52
CA ALA A 121 -5.65 1.03 18.03
C ALA A 121 -7.05 1.22 17.42
N GLN A 122 -7.62 0.22 16.74
CA GLN A 122 -8.97 0.31 16.19
C GLN A 122 -10.07 0.01 17.19
N ASP A 123 -9.80 -0.83 18.18
CA ASP A 123 -10.69 -1.09 19.31
C ASP A 123 -10.91 0.21 20.11
N LEU A 124 -9.82 0.92 20.44
CA LEU A 124 -9.85 2.25 21.06
C LEU A 124 -10.63 3.31 20.27
N LEU A 125 -10.70 3.18 18.94
CA LEU A 125 -11.43 4.09 18.05
C LEU A 125 -12.91 3.72 17.88
N ARG A 126 -13.29 2.47 18.19
CA ARG A 126 -14.68 1.99 18.12
C ARG A 126 -15.43 2.14 19.44
N ASP A 127 -14.73 2.19 20.57
CA ASP A 127 -15.31 2.32 21.91
C ASP A 127 -15.53 3.78 22.37
N ALA A 128 -15.36 4.77 21.46
CA ALA A 128 -15.48 6.21 21.74
C ALA A 128 -16.73 6.86 21.13
#